data_AF-A0A3P1Y6Z3-F1
#
_entry.id   AF-A0A3P1Y6Z3-F1
#
_cell.length_a   1.000
_cell.length_b   1.000
_cell.length_c   1.000
_cell.angle_alpha   90.00
_cell.angle_beta   90.00
_cell.angle_gamma   90.00
#
_symmetry.space_group_name_H-M   'P 1'
#
loop_
_entity.id
_entity.type
_entity.pdbx_description
1 polymer ?
#
loop_
_entity_poly.entity_id
_entity_poly.type
_entity_poly.pdbx_seq_one_letter_code
_entity_poly.pdbx_strand_id
1 'polypeptide(L)'
;MKNPVFAVIDGLSELENDLKWEDARALLYSLWDQDRESIELFLRLFSECWYLLCEWEVEEGTKGLSWDAFQDTLIECTTYGLEHFNQDIRFLWMGGYMISMFPYLFYRDELDEDKSGALYLKWESKGNEMSEKAARQEPNNLLAKLHFVGSYQFVTANGNDEYLETKKQLVPLLGKYFPGDTIIEEYFREVCS
;
A
#
# COMPACT_ATOMS: atom_id res chain seq x y z
N MET A 1 15.85 -4.48 5.68
CA MET A 1 15.00 -5.67 5.68
C MET A 1 15.78 -6.88 5.19
N LYS A 2 15.58 -8.06 5.80
CA LYS A 2 16.23 -9.32 5.38
C LYS A 2 15.34 -10.20 4.51
N ASN A 3 14.05 -9.89 4.42
CA ASN A 3 13.02 -10.69 3.74
C ASN A 3 12.23 -9.83 2.73
N PRO A 4 11.56 -10.46 1.75
CA PRO A 4 10.60 -9.79 0.87
C PRO A 4 9.52 -9.02 1.65
N VAL A 5 8.96 -7.99 1.03
CA VAL A 5 7.88 -7.19 1.63
C VAL A 5 6.61 -8.03 1.79
N PHE A 6 6.33 -8.85 0.78
CA PHE A 6 5.11 -9.62 0.70
C PHE A 6 5.35 -11.14 0.74
N ALA A 7 4.36 -11.90 1.22
CA ALA A 7 4.36 -13.36 1.10
C ALA A 7 4.22 -13.80 -0.36
N VAL A 8 4.76 -14.97 -0.69
CA VAL A 8 4.48 -15.66 -1.96
C VAL A 8 3.17 -16.42 -1.80
N ILE A 9 2.23 -16.21 -2.72
CA ILE A 9 0.91 -16.84 -2.72
C ILE A 9 0.77 -17.65 -4.01
N ASP A 10 0.68 -18.97 -3.87
CA ASP A 10 0.52 -19.87 -5.02
C ASP A 10 -0.79 -19.55 -5.76
N GLY A 11 -0.72 -19.37 -7.08
CA GLY A 11 -1.89 -19.10 -7.92
C GLY A 11 -2.29 -17.63 -8.03
N LEU A 12 -1.71 -16.73 -7.22
CA LEU A 12 -2.13 -15.32 -7.20
C LEU A 12 -1.79 -14.62 -8.52
N SER A 13 -0.54 -14.70 -8.98
CA SER A 13 -0.12 -14.10 -10.25
C SER A 13 -0.93 -14.62 -11.43
N GLU A 14 -1.32 -15.90 -11.43
CA GLU A 14 -2.19 -16.46 -12.47
C GLU A 14 -3.61 -15.86 -12.44
N LEU A 15 -4.18 -15.63 -11.25
CA LEU A 15 -5.48 -14.97 -11.12
C LEU A 15 -5.42 -13.51 -11.59
N GLU A 16 -4.38 -12.77 -11.22
CA GLU A 16 -4.15 -11.39 -11.64
C GLU A 16 -4.00 -11.31 -13.17
N ASN A 17 -3.17 -12.16 -13.77
CA ASN A 17 -2.96 -12.22 -15.23
C ASN A 17 -4.23 -12.63 -16.00
N ASP A 18 -5.08 -13.47 -15.41
CA ASP A 18 -6.37 -13.86 -15.96
C ASP A 18 -7.48 -12.81 -15.70
N LEU A 19 -7.15 -11.68 -15.06
CA LEU A 19 -8.07 -10.61 -14.66
C LEU A 19 -9.18 -11.08 -13.69
N LYS A 20 -8.92 -12.14 -12.92
CA LYS A 20 -9.83 -12.74 -11.93
C LYS A 20 -9.69 -12.06 -10.58
N TRP A 21 -9.86 -10.74 -10.57
CA TRP A 21 -9.61 -9.90 -9.40
C TRP A 21 -10.46 -10.28 -8.17
N GLU A 22 -11.73 -10.65 -8.36
CA GLU A 22 -12.57 -11.07 -7.23
C GLU A 22 -12.11 -12.41 -6.64
N ASP A 23 -11.64 -13.34 -7.47
CA ASP A 23 -11.07 -14.60 -7.00
C ASP A 23 -9.75 -14.35 -6.26
N ALA A 24 -8.90 -13.43 -6.76
CA ALA A 24 -7.66 -13.01 -6.09
C ALA A 24 -7.96 -12.39 -4.72
N ARG A 25 -8.91 -11.44 -4.65
CA ARG A 25 -9.38 -10.84 -3.39
C ARG A 25 -9.91 -11.89 -2.43
N ALA A 26 -10.76 -12.80 -2.89
CA ALA A 26 -11.37 -13.84 -2.06
C ALA A 26 -10.33 -14.84 -1.54
N LEU A 27 -9.35 -15.23 -2.37
CA LEU A 27 -8.22 -16.07 -1.98
C LEU A 27 -7.42 -15.40 -0.86
N LEU A 28 -6.99 -14.17 -1.08
CA LEU A 28 -6.19 -13.42 -0.11
C LEU A 28 -6.94 -13.18 1.19
N TYR A 29 -8.22 -12.83 1.11
CA TYR A 29 -9.09 -12.66 2.28
C TYR A 29 -9.19 -13.96 3.06
N SER A 30 -9.45 -15.09 2.39
CA SER A 30 -9.54 -16.39 3.06
C SER A 30 -8.25 -16.81 3.75
N LEU A 31 -7.09 -16.52 3.15
CA LEU A 31 -5.78 -16.80 3.75
C LEU A 31 -5.54 -15.92 4.98
N TRP A 32 -5.79 -14.62 4.88
CA TRP A 32 -5.64 -13.71 6.01
C TRP A 32 -6.64 -14.02 7.13
N ASP A 33 -7.87 -14.44 6.81
CA ASP A 33 -8.86 -14.81 7.82
C ASP A 33 -8.45 -16.04 8.65
N GLN A 34 -7.68 -16.95 8.05
CA GLN A 34 -7.11 -18.11 8.75
C GLN A 34 -5.95 -17.76 9.68
N ASP A 35 -5.22 -16.67 9.39
CA ASP A 35 -4.12 -16.17 10.21
C ASP A 35 -4.09 -14.63 10.22
N ARG A 36 -4.97 -14.04 11.03
CA ARG A 36 -5.15 -12.59 11.11
C ARG A 36 -3.92 -11.85 11.64
N GLU A 37 -3.03 -12.54 12.35
CA GLU A 37 -1.78 -11.97 12.88
C GLU A 37 -0.65 -11.96 11.84
N SER A 38 -0.81 -12.65 10.70
CA SER A 38 0.16 -12.60 9.61
C SER A 38 0.13 -11.25 8.91
N ILE A 39 1.13 -10.43 9.22
CA ILE A 39 1.38 -9.17 8.54
C ILE A 39 1.68 -9.37 7.06
N GLU A 40 2.32 -10.47 6.64
CA GLU A 40 2.60 -10.71 5.23
C GLU A 40 1.33 -10.95 4.40
N LEU A 41 0.38 -11.74 4.92
CA LEU A 41 -0.92 -11.97 4.29
C LEU A 41 -1.79 -10.72 4.32
N PHE A 42 -1.77 -10.01 5.44
CA PHE A 42 -2.43 -8.71 5.59
C PHE A 42 -1.95 -7.72 4.52
N LEU A 43 -0.64 -7.53 4.38
CA LEU A 43 -0.08 -6.55 3.44
C LEU A 43 -0.45 -6.90 2.01
N ARG A 44 -0.49 -8.19 1.66
CA ARG A 44 -0.94 -8.66 0.34
C ARG A 44 -2.38 -8.24 0.06
N LEU A 45 -3.33 -8.61 0.90
CA LEU A 45 -4.73 -8.26 0.71
C LEU A 45 -4.94 -6.74 0.70
N PHE A 46 -4.33 -6.05 1.65
CA PHE A 46 -4.43 -4.61 1.81
C PHE A 46 -3.97 -3.86 0.55
N SER A 47 -2.81 -4.25 0.00
CA SER A 47 -2.26 -3.61 -1.19
C SER A 47 -2.99 -4.01 -2.48
N GLU A 48 -3.46 -5.26 -2.58
CA GLU A 48 -4.23 -5.76 -3.71
C GLU A 48 -5.51 -4.95 -3.91
N CYS A 49 -6.29 -4.78 -2.83
CA CYS A 49 -7.52 -4.01 -2.90
C CYS A 49 -7.26 -2.56 -3.26
N TRP A 50 -6.22 -1.95 -2.69
CA TRP A 50 -5.87 -0.56 -3.01
C TRP A 50 -5.45 -0.40 -4.47
N TYR A 51 -4.61 -1.28 -5.00
CA TYR A 51 -4.15 -1.21 -6.40
C TYR A 51 -5.33 -1.24 -7.35
N LEU A 52 -6.22 -2.23 -7.21
CA LEU A 52 -7.37 -2.35 -8.10
C LEU A 52 -8.32 -1.15 -7.99
N LEU A 53 -8.52 -0.60 -6.78
CA LEU A 53 -9.32 0.60 -6.59
C LEU A 53 -8.68 1.84 -7.25
N CYS A 54 -7.36 1.94 -7.30
CA CYS A 54 -6.67 3.05 -7.97
C CYS A 54 -6.80 2.96 -9.49
N GLU A 55 -6.69 1.74 -10.04
CA GLU A 55 -6.71 1.47 -11.48
C GLU A 55 -8.10 1.10 -12.01
N TRP A 56 -9.15 1.28 -11.22
CA TRP A 56 -10.47 0.68 -11.47
C TRP A 56 -11.07 1.02 -12.84
N GLU A 57 -10.87 2.25 -13.30
CA GLU A 57 -11.43 2.76 -14.56
C GLU A 57 -10.59 2.38 -15.79
N VAL A 58 -9.34 1.93 -15.59
CA VAL A 58 -8.43 1.57 -16.68
C VAL A 58 -8.17 0.07 -16.77
N GLU A 59 -8.38 -0.66 -15.68
CA GLU A 59 -8.19 -2.10 -15.60
C GLU A 59 -9.34 -2.85 -16.29
N GLU A 60 -9.04 -3.64 -17.33
CA GLU A 60 -10.06 -4.28 -18.17
C GLU A 60 -10.92 -5.30 -17.40
N GLY A 61 -10.35 -5.87 -16.33
CA GLY A 61 -10.96 -6.90 -15.49
C GLY A 61 -12.05 -6.42 -14.52
N THR A 62 -12.28 -5.11 -14.38
CA THR A 62 -13.16 -4.57 -13.33
C THR A 62 -14.66 -4.62 -13.68
N LYS A 63 -14.98 -4.90 -14.95
CA LYS A 63 -16.36 -4.92 -15.43
C LYS A 63 -17.19 -6.01 -14.74
N GLY A 64 -18.18 -5.58 -13.97
CA GLY A 64 -19.08 -6.48 -13.24
C GLY A 64 -18.57 -6.87 -11.85
N LEU A 65 -17.42 -6.35 -11.42
CA LEU A 65 -16.95 -6.42 -10.05
C LEU A 65 -17.66 -5.40 -9.17
N SER A 66 -17.65 -5.64 -7.87
CA SER A 66 -18.21 -4.72 -6.88
C SER A 66 -17.11 -3.81 -6.33
N TRP A 67 -17.10 -2.53 -6.73
CA TRP A 67 -16.22 -1.52 -6.13
C TRP A 67 -16.32 -1.54 -4.61
N ASP A 68 -17.54 -1.61 -4.11
CA ASP A 68 -17.83 -1.61 -2.68
C ASP A 68 -17.20 -2.79 -1.96
N ALA A 69 -17.15 -3.98 -2.57
CA ALA A 69 -16.52 -5.14 -1.93
C ALA A 69 -15.00 -4.96 -1.73
N PHE A 70 -14.33 -4.36 -2.72
CA PHE A 70 -12.90 -4.04 -2.61
C PHE A 70 -12.66 -2.91 -1.62
N GLN A 71 -13.49 -1.86 -1.64
CA GLN A 71 -13.37 -0.75 -0.71
C GLN A 71 -13.64 -1.17 0.73
N ASP A 72 -14.67 -1.96 0.98
CA ASP A 72 -14.97 -2.49 2.32
C ASP A 72 -13.82 -3.35 2.84
N THR A 73 -13.25 -4.19 1.98
CA THR A 73 -12.06 -4.99 2.34
C THR A 73 -10.87 -4.09 2.69
N LEU A 74 -10.63 -3.03 1.92
CA LEU A 74 -9.57 -2.07 2.19
C LEU A 74 -9.80 -1.33 3.53
N ILE A 75 -11.02 -0.90 3.80
CA ILE A 75 -11.39 -0.20 5.05
C ILE A 75 -11.25 -1.15 6.25
N GLU A 76 -11.68 -2.41 6.12
CA GLU A 76 -11.50 -3.44 7.15
C GLU A 76 -10.00 -3.64 7.44
N CYS A 77 -9.19 -3.86 6.40
CA CYS A 77 -7.74 -3.99 6.55
C CYS A 77 -7.13 -2.75 7.22
N THR A 78 -7.56 -1.56 6.83
CA THR A 78 -7.04 -0.31 7.40
C THR A 78 -7.35 -0.21 8.89
N THR A 79 -8.60 -0.50 9.27
CA THR A 79 -9.04 -0.47 10.66
C THR A 79 -8.25 -1.50 11.48
N TYR A 80 -8.15 -2.73 11.00
CA TYR A 80 -7.40 -3.80 11.65
C TYR A 80 -5.90 -3.45 11.77
N GLY A 81 -5.27 -2.98 10.70
CA GLY A 81 -3.85 -2.64 10.69
C GLY A 81 -3.50 -1.50 11.65
N LEU A 82 -4.37 -0.50 11.79
CA LEU A 82 -4.18 0.58 12.76
C LEU A 82 -4.26 0.09 14.21
N GLU A 83 -5.03 -0.95 14.49
CA GLU A 83 -5.16 -1.54 15.82
C GLU A 83 -4.02 -2.52 16.13
N HIS A 84 -3.65 -3.36 15.16
CA HIS A 84 -2.78 -4.52 15.38
C HIS A 84 -1.35 -4.35 14.86
N PHE A 85 -1.15 -3.60 13.77
CA PHE A 85 0.13 -3.50 13.08
C PHE A 85 0.73 -2.09 13.11
N ASN A 86 0.23 -1.19 13.97
CA ASN A 86 0.66 0.21 14.00
C ASN A 86 2.12 0.46 14.41
N GLN A 87 2.90 -0.58 14.72
CA GLN A 87 4.35 -0.51 14.93
C GLN A 87 5.14 -1.29 13.87
N ASP A 88 4.49 -2.04 12.98
CA ASP A 88 5.18 -2.72 11.88
C ASP A 88 5.58 -1.70 10.81
N ILE A 89 6.88 -1.65 10.52
CA ILE A 89 7.45 -0.67 9.59
C ILE A 89 6.84 -0.80 8.19
N ARG A 90 6.57 -2.03 7.73
CA ARG A 90 6.02 -2.27 6.39
C ARG A 90 4.62 -1.70 6.27
N PHE A 91 3.77 -1.94 7.27
CA PHE A 91 2.45 -1.32 7.30
C PHE A 91 2.54 0.20 7.37
N LEU A 92 3.44 0.75 8.20
CA LEU A 92 3.56 2.20 8.36
C LEU A 92 4.00 2.90 7.07
N TRP A 93 5.05 2.44 6.38
CA TRP A 93 5.48 3.11 5.16
C TRP A 93 4.53 2.85 3.99
N MET A 94 4.04 1.62 3.84
CA MET A 94 3.21 1.24 2.69
C MET A 94 1.81 1.81 2.84
N GLY A 95 1.17 1.62 4.01
CA GLY A 95 -0.11 2.24 4.32
C GLY A 95 -0.02 3.76 4.34
N GLY A 96 1.07 4.32 4.86
CA GLY A 96 1.32 5.76 4.81
C GLY A 96 1.31 6.31 3.38
N TYR A 97 2.06 5.67 2.48
CA TYR A 97 2.09 6.00 1.06
C TYR A 97 0.70 5.87 0.40
N MET A 98 0.04 4.72 0.56
CA MET A 98 -1.24 4.42 -0.07
C MET A 98 -2.35 5.39 0.37
N ILE A 99 -2.42 5.68 1.68
CA ILE A 99 -3.37 6.62 2.26
C ILE A 99 -3.10 8.04 1.79
N SER A 100 -1.84 8.50 1.79
CA SER A 100 -1.52 9.86 1.34
C SER A 100 -1.79 10.07 -0.16
N MET A 101 -1.67 9.03 -0.98
CA MET A 101 -1.92 9.11 -2.43
C MET A 101 -3.41 9.18 -2.77
N PHE A 102 -4.24 8.33 -2.13
CA PHE A 102 -5.69 8.29 -2.40
C PHE A 102 -6.51 8.21 -1.11
N PRO A 103 -6.56 9.29 -0.30
CA PRO A 103 -7.22 9.27 1.01
C PRO A 103 -8.69 8.83 0.99
N TYR A 104 -9.42 9.16 -0.07
CA TYR A 104 -10.86 8.87 -0.22
C TYR A 104 -11.19 7.37 -0.31
N LEU A 105 -10.20 6.51 -0.59
CA LEU A 105 -10.41 5.06 -0.62
C LEU A 105 -10.58 4.46 0.79
N PHE A 106 -10.09 5.14 1.82
CA PHE A 106 -9.92 4.62 3.18
C PHE A 106 -11.08 4.92 4.13
N TYR A 107 -12.17 5.50 3.62
CA TYR A 107 -13.38 5.74 4.38
C TYR A 107 -14.62 5.66 3.49
N ARG A 108 -15.77 5.40 4.12
CA ARG A 108 -17.06 5.62 3.49
C ARG A 108 -17.53 7.04 3.80
N ASP A 109 -17.88 7.77 2.76
CA ASP A 109 -18.70 8.98 2.89
C ASP A 109 -20.16 8.61 2.59
N GLU A 110 -20.75 7.80 3.47
CA GLU A 110 -22.07 7.16 3.24
C GLU A 110 -23.22 8.18 3.04
N LEU A 111 -22.99 9.46 3.40
CA LEU A 111 -24.03 10.47 3.47
C LEU A 111 -23.68 11.76 2.69
N ASP A 112 -22.55 11.80 1.97
CA ASP A 112 -22.04 13.03 1.33
C ASP A 112 -22.02 14.21 2.34
N GLU A 113 -21.73 13.86 3.59
CA GLU A 113 -21.83 14.76 4.75
C GLU A 113 -20.55 15.56 4.92
N ASP A 114 -19.42 15.04 4.42
CA ASP A 114 -18.15 15.74 4.44
C ASP A 114 -17.94 16.66 3.22
N LYS A 115 -18.88 17.60 3.04
CA LYS A 115 -18.71 18.71 2.08
C LYS A 115 -17.49 19.57 2.36
N SER A 116 -16.91 19.46 3.55
CA SER A 116 -15.72 20.20 3.98
C SER A 116 -14.40 19.57 3.55
N GLY A 117 -14.40 18.31 3.10
CA GLY A 117 -13.17 17.54 2.84
C GLY A 117 -12.36 17.26 4.12
N ALA A 118 -12.99 17.33 5.29
CA ALA A 118 -12.33 17.11 6.58
C ALA A 118 -11.90 15.64 6.76
N LEU A 119 -12.68 14.67 6.28
CA LEU A 119 -12.32 13.25 6.24
C LEU A 119 -11.15 13.02 5.29
N TYR A 120 -11.18 13.63 4.11
CA TYR A 120 -10.06 13.58 3.17
C TYR A 120 -8.77 14.05 3.85
N LEU A 121 -8.79 15.27 4.43
CA LEU A 121 -7.63 15.86 5.10
C LEU A 121 -7.19 15.06 6.33
N LYS A 122 -8.14 14.48 7.07
CA LYS A 122 -7.84 13.59 8.20
C LYS A 122 -7.06 12.37 7.76
N TRP A 123 -7.49 11.71 6.68
CA TRP A 123 -6.82 10.53 6.16
C TRP A 123 -5.48 10.87 5.50
N GLU A 124 -5.41 11.94 4.71
CA GLU A 124 -4.13 12.43 4.18
C GLU A 124 -3.11 12.72 5.30
N SER A 125 -3.55 13.41 6.35
CA SER A 125 -2.74 13.64 7.55
C SER A 125 -2.32 12.33 8.23
N LYS A 126 -3.22 11.34 8.28
CA LYS A 126 -2.92 10.02 8.83
C LYS A 126 -1.84 9.28 8.04
N GLY A 127 -1.91 9.31 6.70
CA GLY A 127 -0.89 8.72 5.84
C GLY A 127 0.48 9.35 6.03
N ASN A 128 0.52 10.67 6.19
CA ASN A 128 1.75 11.41 6.49
C ASN A 128 2.32 11.06 7.87
N GLU A 129 1.48 10.98 8.90
CA GLU A 129 1.88 10.56 10.26
C GLU A 129 2.50 9.15 10.24
N MET A 130 1.89 8.22 9.51
CA MET A 130 2.40 6.85 9.39
C MET A 130 3.76 6.81 8.69
N SER A 131 3.91 7.54 7.59
CA SER A 131 5.17 7.63 6.84
C SER A 131 6.30 8.25 7.69
N GLU A 132 6.00 9.34 8.40
CA GLU A 132 6.95 9.96 9.33
C GLU A 132 7.36 9.01 10.44
N LYS A 133 6.39 8.28 11.02
CA LYS A 133 6.65 7.30 12.06
C LYS A 133 7.56 6.18 11.55
N ALA A 134 7.32 5.65 10.34
CA ALA A 134 8.17 4.63 9.74
C ALA A 134 9.63 5.11 9.60
N ALA A 135 9.82 6.31 9.04
CA ALA A 135 11.15 6.89 8.82
C ALA A 135 11.89 7.18 10.14
N ARG A 136 11.17 7.58 11.19
CA ARG A 136 11.76 7.80 12.52
C ARG A 136 12.14 6.49 13.22
N GLN A 137 11.31 5.46 13.09
CA GLN A 137 11.52 4.17 13.77
C GLN A 137 12.65 3.37 13.12
N GLU A 138 12.79 3.39 11.79
CA GLU A 138 13.92 2.79 11.09
C GLU A 138 14.54 3.76 10.06
N PRO A 139 15.41 4.70 10.47
CA PRO A 139 15.96 5.73 9.58
C PRO A 139 16.86 5.19 8.45
N ASN A 140 17.33 3.95 8.58
CA ASN A 140 18.13 3.26 7.56
C ASN A 140 17.28 2.39 6.62
N ASN A 141 15.96 2.33 6.81
CA ASN A 141 15.07 1.60 5.92
C ASN A 141 14.79 2.45 4.68
N LEU A 142 15.36 2.04 3.54
CA LEU A 142 15.30 2.82 2.30
C LEU A 142 13.86 2.98 1.75
N LEU A 143 12.95 2.01 1.98
CA LEU A 143 11.55 2.15 1.57
C LEU A 143 10.85 3.21 2.43
N ALA A 144 10.96 3.09 3.76
CA ALA A 144 10.37 4.08 4.67
C ALA A 144 10.94 5.48 4.42
N LYS A 145 12.25 5.58 4.16
CA LYS A 145 12.91 6.83 3.84
C LYS A 145 12.40 7.42 2.53
N LEU A 146 12.35 6.63 1.44
CA LEU A 146 11.93 7.09 0.12
C LEU A 146 10.51 7.69 0.17
N HIS A 147 9.57 6.97 0.77
CA HIS A 147 8.18 7.40 0.83
C HIS A 147 7.96 8.59 1.77
N PHE A 148 8.77 8.74 2.82
CA PHE A 148 8.76 9.93 3.66
C PHE A 148 9.33 11.16 2.95
N VAL A 149 10.50 11.06 2.30
CA VAL A 149 11.10 12.23 1.62
C VAL A 149 10.37 12.61 0.34
N GLY A 150 9.62 11.68 -0.27
CA GLY A 150 8.79 11.95 -1.45
C GLY A 150 7.43 12.58 -1.12
N SER A 151 6.86 12.34 0.08
CA SER A 151 5.58 12.92 0.49
C SER A 151 5.68 14.39 0.87
N TYR A 152 6.84 14.82 1.35
CA TYR A 152 7.16 16.21 1.59
C TYR A 152 7.95 16.74 0.41
N GLN A 153 7.68 17.98 -0.02
CA GLN A 153 8.52 18.68 -1.00
C GLN A 153 9.90 19.05 -0.42
N PHE A 154 10.58 18.15 0.30
CA PHE A 154 11.99 18.25 0.73
C PHE A 154 12.92 18.09 -0.48
N VAL A 155 12.62 18.75 -1.60
CA VAL A 155 13.39 18.60 -2.84
C VAL A 155 14.75 19.30 -2.71
N THR A 156 14.93 20.29 -1.82
CA THR A 156 16.20 21.02 -1.74
C THR A 156 16.45 21.65 -0.36
N ALA A 157 16.81 20.86 0.64
CA ALA A 157 17.62 21.39 1.74
C ALA A 157 19.08 21.04 1.44
N ASN A 158 19.89 22.02 1.02
CA ASN A 158 21.34 21.93 0.79
C ASN A 158 21.84 21.35 -0.55
N GLY A 159 20.99 21.27 -1.59
CA GLY A 159 21.42 20.92 -2.96
C GLY A 159 21.69 19.43 -3.20
N ASN A 160 21.42 18.57 -2.22
CA ASN A 160 21.33 17.12 -2.40
C ASN A 160 19.84 16.73 -2.42
N ASP A 161 19.41 16.15 -3.54
CA ASP A 161 18.09 15.56 -3.66
C ASP A 161 18.10 14.20 -2.93
N GLU A 162 17.68 14.23 -1.67
CA GLU A 162 17.65 13.05 -0.79
C GLU A 162 16.71 11.96 -1.32
N TYR A 163 15.66 12.36 -2.04
CA TYR A 163 14.77 11.43 -2.73
C TYR A 163 15.51 10.67 -3.83
N LEU A 164 16.18 11.38 -4.75
CA LEU A 164 16.95 10.75 -5.84
C LEU A 164 18.11 9.89 -5.31
N GLU A 165 18.77 10.32 -4.24
CA GLU A 165 19.86 9.55 -3.65
C GLU A 165 19.35 8.27 -2.97
N THR A 166 18.25 8.35 -2.22
CA THR A 166 17.60 7.18 -1.62
C THR A 166 17.16 6.20 -2.72
N LYS A 167 16.61 6.72 -3.82
CA LYS A 167 16.18 5.94 -4.97
C LYS A 167 17.34 5.19 -5.63
N LYS A 168 18.47 5.87 -5.88
CA LYS A 168 19.70 5.23 -6.40
C LYS A 168 20.20 4.07 -5.53
N GLN A 169 20.11 4.21 -4.21
CA GLN A 169 20.50 3.16 -3.27
C GLN A 169 19.50 2.00 -3.23
N LEU A 170 18.22 2.28 -3.49
CA LEU A 170 17.13 1.32 -3.45
C LEU A 170 17.04 0.44 -4.71
N VAL A 171 17.25 1.01 -5.90
CA VAL A 171 17.19 0.31 -7.21
C VAL A 171 17.89 -1.06 -7.21
N PRO A 172 19.17 -1.21 -6.79
CA PRO A 172 19.86 -2.50 -6.82
C PRO A 172 19.30 -3.53 -5.81
N LEU A 173 18.39 -3.12 -4.93
CA LEU A 173 17.76 -3.96 -3.92
C LEU A 173 16.31 -4.33 -4.24
N LEU A 174 15.71 -3.75 -5.27
CA LEU A 174 14.28 -3.95 -5.59
C LEU A 174 13.92 -5.42 -5.80
N GLY A 175 14.74 -6.18 -6.53
CA GLY A 175 14.51 -7.62 -6.73
C GLY A 175 14.63 -8.46 -5.46
N LYS A 176 15.14 -7.91 -4.35
CA LYS A 176 15.12 -8.56 -3.03
C LYS A 176 13.87 -8.21 -2.23
N TYR A 177 13.33 -7.01 -2.41
CA TYR A 177 12.12 -6.57 -1.72
C TYR A 177 10.85 -7.05 -2.41
N PHE A 178 10.87 -7.08 -3.73
CA PHE A 178 9.78 -7.48 -4.62
C PHE A 178 10.30 -8.53 -5.61
N PRO A 179 10.50 -9.79 -5.17
CA PRO A 179 11.03 -10.85 -6.02
C PRO A 179 9.98 -11.50 -6.93
N GLY A 180 8.68 -11.35 -6.64
CA GLY A 180 7.61 -11.99 -7.41
C GLY A 180 7.15 -11.19 -8.62
N ASP A 181 6.20 -11.73 -9.37
CA ASP A 181 5.62 -11.18 -10.60
C ASP A 181 4.16 -10.72 -10.42
N THR A 182 3.71 -10.60 -9.17
CA THR A 182 2.40 -10.03 -8.87
C THR A 182 2.34 -8.56 -9.27
N ILE A 183 1.15 -8.07 -9.63
CA ILE A 183 0.95 -6.72 -10.15
C ILE A 183 1.35 -5.66 -9.13
N ILE A 184 1.12 -5.91 -7.84
CA ILE A 184 1.53 -4.99 -6.79
C ILE A 184 3.05 -4.94 -6.61
N GLU A 185 3.75 -6.06 -6.82
CA GLU A 185 5.21 -6.07 -6.80
C GLU A 185 5.79 -5.34 -8.01
N GLU A 186 5.16 -5.47 -9.18
CA GLU A 186 5.50 -4.66 -10.36
C GLU A 186 5.31 -3.17 -10.10
N TYR A 187 4.15 -2.79 -9.57
CA TYR A 187 3.82 -1.42 -9.20
C TYR A 187 4.90 -0.80 -8.27
N PHE A 188 5.23 -1.48 -7.17
CA PHE A 188 6.23 -0.94 -6.24
C PHE A 188 7.65 -0.96 -6.80
N ARG A 189 7.99 -1.90 -7.70
CA ARG A 189 9.25 -1.82 -8.43
C ARG A 189 9.31 -0.56 -9.26
N GLU A 190 8.26 -0.24 -10.02
CA GLU A 190 8.24 0.95 -10.88
C GLU A 190 8.32 2.25 -10.08
N VAL A 191 7.47 2.40 -9.06
CA VAL A 191 7.46 3.58 -8.18
C VAL A 191 8.82 3.81 -7.52
N CYS A 192 9.48 2.72 -7.13
CA CYS A 192 10.78 2.78 -6.45
C CYS A 192 12.00 2.81 -7.40
N SER A 193 11.81 2.62 -8.72
CA SER A 193 12.90 2.50 -9.72
C SER A 193 13.35 3.82 -10.32
#